data_AF-A0A1Q3B017-F1
#
_entry.id   AF-A0A1Q3B017-F1
#
_cell.length_a   1.000
_cell.length_b   1.000
_cell.length_c   1.000
_cell.angle_alpha   90.00
_cell.angle_beta   90.00
_cell.angle_gamma   90.00
#
_symmetry.space_group_name_H-M   'P 1'
#
loop_
_entity.id
_entity.type
_entity.pdbx_description
1 polymer ?
#
loop_
_entity_poly.entity_id
_entity_poly.type
_entity_poly.pdbx_seq_one_letter_code
_entity_poly.pdbx_strand_id
1 'polypeptide(L)'
;EEIICFEYNKPGHYKSYCPRLKKKDLLKKKEIAMIATWDDSDESSLDEDSSEEVVQLALMALEEEEEEEENDEVTYDDLVLIVEKYSSMIASLKKKVKTLVNENEELKSIILAKEENSNEIEVDLPENEVAFLEKENRNLKEVIDDLKKTFSKFSNSSEKLENLLGMQRCVFDKAGLEYDEMNNIKL
;
A
#
# COMPACT_ATOMS: atom_id res chain seq x y z
N GLU A 1 10.12 2.43 -18.75
CA GLU A 1 11.59 2.28 -18.69
C GLU A 1 12.05 1.63 -17.40
N GLU A 2 12.95 0.64 -17.48
CA GLU A 2 13.77 0.21 -16.33
C GLU A 2 14.93 1.19 -16.14
N ILE A 3 15.07 1.75 -14.94
CA ILE A 3 16.13 2.72 -14.63
C ILE A 3 17.39 1.92 -14.25
N ILE A 4 18.26 1.69 -15.24
CA ILE A 4 19.53 0.96 -15.08
C ILE A 4 20.64 1.97 -14.77
N CYS A 5 21.39 1.75 -13.69
CA CYS A 5 22.58 2.53 -13.36
C CYS A 5 23.75 2.06 -14.25
N PHE A 6 24.26 2.97 -15.09
CA PHE A 6 25.28 2.71 -16.12
C PHE A 6 26.61 2.15 -15.56
N GLU A 7 26.89 2.31 -14.27
CA GLU A 7 28.13 1.78 -13.64
C GLU A 7 27.93 0.49 -12.84
N TYR A 8 26.69 0.04 -12.55
CA TYR A 8 26.48 -1.11 -11.64
C TYR A 8 25.69 -2.28 -12.22
N ASN A 9 25.12 -2.17 -13.42
CA ASN A 9 24.37 -3.25 -14.09
C ASN A 9 23.35 -4.00 -13.19
N LYS A 10 22.86 -3.33 -12.14
CA LYS A 10 21.81 -3.83 -11.24
C LYS A 10 20.60 -2.90 -11.35
N PRO A 11 19.39 -3.44 -11.58
CA PRO A 11 18.17 -2.64 -11.59
C PRO A 11 17.89 -2.12 -10.18
N GLY A 12 17.52 -0.83 -10.04
CA GLY A 12 16.96 -0.29 -8.79
C GLY A 12 17.59 0.97 -8.21
N HIS A 13 18.65 1.54 -8.82
CA HIS A 13 19.24 2.78 -8.31
C HIS A 13 18.89 3.99 -9.18
N TYR A 14 18.28 5.01 -8.56
CA TYR A 14 17.97 6.30 -9.21
C TYR A 14 19.24 7.11 -9.45
N LYS A 15 19.39 7.67 -10.66
CA LYS A 15 20.59 8.41 -11.13
C LYS A 15 21.05 9.53 -10.19
N SER A 16 20.12 10.15 -9.46
CA SER A 16 20.38 11.26 -8.53
C SER A 16 21.15 10.87 -7.26
N TYR A 17 21.22 9.59 -6.91
CA TYR A 17 21.87 9.11 -5.68
C TYR A 17 23.24 8.48 -5.92
N CYS A 18 23.77 8.51 -7.17
CA CYS A 18 25.08 7.96 -7.47
C CYS A 18 26.20 8.86 -6.89
N PRO A 19 27.01 8.39 -5.92
CA PRO A 19 27.95 9.23 -5.18
C PRO A 19 29.06 9.87 -6.04
N ARG A 20 29.33 9.30 -7.22
CA ARG A 20 30.49 9.66 -8.06
C ARG A 20 30.25 10.78 -9.08
N LEU A 21 29.02 11.26 -9.27
CA LEU A 21 28.74 12.28 -10.29
C LEU A 21 29.14 13.71 -9.89
N LYS A 22 29.48 13.98 -8.62
CA LYS A 22 29.78 15.35 -8.17
C LYS A 22 31.23 15.83 -8.38
N LYS A 23 32.12 15.06 -9.02
CA LYS A 23 33.56 15.42 -9.10
C LYS A 23 34.22 15.40 -10.49
N LYS A 24 33.49 15.28 -11.61
CA LYS A 24 34.13 15.09 -12.94
C LYS A 24 34.00 16.24 -13.95
N ASP A 25 33.27 17.32 -13.64
CA ASP A 25 33.00 18.37 -14.63
C ASP A 25 34.06 19.49 -14.71
N LEU A 26 35.07 19.52 -13.84
CA LEU A 26 36.10 20.56 -13.84
C LEU A 26 37.45 20.16 -14.48
N LEU A 27 37.71 18.86 -14.67
CA LEU A 27 39.05 18.40 -15.09
C LEU A 27 39.20 18.18 -16.60
N LYS A 28 38.10 18.02 -17.35
CA LYS A 28 38.17 17.64 -18.78
C LYS A 28 38.47 18.78 -19.75
N LYS A 29 38.41 20.04 -19.33
CA LYS A 29 38.63 21.19 -20.22
C LYS A 29 40.11 21.59 -20.37
N LYS A 30 41.02 21.09 -19.53
CA LYS A 30 42.43 21.54 -19.53
C LYS A 30 43.38 20.61 -20.29
N GLU A 31 42.96 19.38 -20.60
CA GLU A 31 43.85 18.32 -21.13
C GLU A 31 43.86 18.26 -22.68
N ILE A 32 42.78 18.67 -23.35
CA ILE A 32 42.69 18.65 -24.83
C ILE A 32 43.45 19.81 -25.49
N ALA A 33 43.76 20.88 -24.75
CA ALA A 33 44.43 22.07 -25.28
C ALA A 33 45.97 21.96 -25.35
N MET A 34 46.59 20.96 -24.70
CA MET A 34 48.06 20.83 -24.62
C MET A 34 48.68 19.75 -25.52
N ILE A 35 47.89 18.92 -26.22
CA ILE A 35 48.40 17.75 -26.98
C ILE A 35 48.16 17.92 -28.49
N ALA A 36 48.54 19.07 -29.09
CA ALA A 36 48.28 19.32 -30.51
C ALA A 36 49.47 19.82 -31.35
N THR A 37 50.72 19.75 -30.85
CA THR A 37 51.90 20.09 -31.66
C THR A 37 53.15 19.32 -31.20
N TRP A 38 53.35 18.10 -31.70
CA TRP A 38 54.65 17.45 -31.97
C TRP A 38 54.35 16.01 -32.40
N ASP A 39 53.91 15.82 -33.63
CA ASP A 39 54.74 15.57 -34.82
C ASP A 39 55.48 14.23 -34.79
N ASP A 40 55.20 13.50 -35.84
CA ASP A 40 55.34 12.07 -36.09
C ASP A 40 56.67 11.87 -36.83
N SER A 41 57.59 11.12 -36.23
CA SER A 41 58.80 10.68 -36.94
C SER A 41 59.26 9.36 -36.35
N ASP A 42 58.97 8.31 -37.10
CA ASP A 42 59.49 6.96 -36.96
C ASP A 42 61.02 6.90 -37.19
N GLU A 43 61.59 5.81 -36.67
CA GLU A 43 62.82 5.13 -37.13
C GLU A 43 64.15 5.58 -36.50
N SER A 44 64.64 4.82 -35.51
CA SER A 44 65.65 3.77 -35.76
C SER A 44 66.23 3.21 -34.46
N SER A 45 66.34 1.88 -34.40
CA SER A 45 67.10 1.13 -33.41
C SER A 45 68.58 1.51 -33.40
N LEU A 46 69.20 1.62 -32.22
CA LEU A 46 70.63 1.40 -32.02
C LEU A 46 70.84 0.72 -30.66
N ASP A 47 71.32 -0.52 -30.75
CA ASP A 47 71.79 -1.41 -29.69
C ASP A 47 73.02 -0.86 -28.95
N GLU A 48 73.19 -1.40 -27.73
CA GLU A 48 74.42 -1.59 -26.95
C GLU A 48 75.54 -0.56 -27.11
N ASP A 49 75.87 0.16 -26.03
CA ASP A 49 76.93 -0.25 -25.11
C ASP A 49 77.42 0.96 -24.29
N SER A 50 77.91 0.67 -23.09
CA SER A 50 78.81 1.52 -22.29
C SER A 50 78.26 2.84 -21.74
N SER A 51 77.89 2.82 -20.46
CA SER A 51 78.62 3.56 -19.42
C SER A 51 77.86 3.45 -18.10
N GLU A 52 78.42 2.65 -17.20
CA GLU A 52 78.48 2.96 -15.76
C GLU A 52 78.46 4.50 -15.57
N GLU A 53 77.62 5.03 -14.66
CA GLU A 53 77.50 6.46 -14.25
C GLU A 53 76.20 7.25 -14.58
N VAL A 54 75.00 6.63 -14.64
CA VAL A 54 73.72 7.41 -14.72
C VAL A 54 72.69 7.10 -13.63
N VAL A 55 72.93 6.14 -12.72
CA VAL A 55 71.93 5.79 -11.68
C VAL A 55 71.97 6.74 -10.47
N GLN A 56 72.97 7.59 -10.33
CA GLN A 56 73.14 8.47 -9.16
C GLN A 56 72.56 9.89 -9.32
N LEU A 57 72.04 10.25 -10.50
CA LEU A 57 71.42 11.57 -10.74
C LEU A 57 69.89 11.59 -10.59
N ALA A 58 69.23 10.43 -10.46
CA ALA A 58 67.77 10.33 -10.39
C ALA A 58 67.20 10.15 -8.96
N LEU A 59 68.02 10.28 -7.92
CA LEU A 59 67.58 10.15 -6.51
C LEU A 59 67.74 11.43 -5.68
N MET A 60 68.44 12.46 -6.17
CA MET A 60 68.51 13.78 -5.51
C MET A 60 67.43 14.76 -5.99
N ALA A 61 66.69 14.43 -7.05
CA ALA A 61 65.60 15.26 -7.59
C ALA A 61 64.24 15.00 -6.92
N LEU A 62 64.20 14.12 -5.93
CA LEU A 62 63.23 14.24 -4.84
C LEU A 62 63.81 15.25 -3.84
N GLU A 63 64.07 16.47 -4.33
CA GLU A 63 64.11 17.63 -3.46
C GLU A 63 62.85 17.55 -2.61
N GLU A 64 63.02 17.81 -1.32
CA GLU A 64 61.95 18.07 -0.38
C GLU A 64 61.02 19.12 -1.00
N GLU A 65 60.05 18.69 -1.79
CA GLU A 65 58.74 19.29 -1.75
C GLU A 65 58.30 19.02 -0.31
N GLU A 66 58.73 19.92 0.59
CA GLU A 66 57.87 20.39 1.66
C GLU A 66 56.57 20.73 0.93
N GLU A 67 55.70 19.72 0.79
CA GLU A 67 54.29 19.95 0.79
C GLU A 67 54.10 20.74 2.08
N GLU A 68 54.14 22.07 1.96
CA GLU A 68 53.31 22.95 2.76
C GLU A 68 51.90 22.41 2.52
N GLU A 69 51.58 21.32 3.22
CA GLU A 69 50.24 21.06 3.70
C GLU A 69 49.88 22.39 4.32
N GLU A 70 49.13 23.19 3.57
CA GLU A 70 48.44 24.38 4.01
C GLU A 70 47.60 23.87 5.18
N ASN A 71 48.23 23.83 6.34
CA ASN A 71 47.63 23.40 7.58
C ASN A 71 46.67 24.55 7.82
N ASP A 72 45.43 24.35 7.37
CA ASP A 72 44.27 25.15 7.73
C ASP A 72 44.15 25.02 9.25
N GLU A 73 45.00 25.76 9.97
CA GLU A 73 45.12 25.71 11.41
C GLU A 73 43.87 26.38 11.95
N VAL A 74 42.86 25.54 12.22
CA VAL A 74 41.56 25.99 12.73
C VAL A 74 41.81 26.76 14.03
N THR A 75 41.56 28.07 13.99
CA THR A 75 41.80 28.91 15.15
C THR A 75 40.78 28.62 16.24
N TYR A 76 41.15 28.89 17.49
CA TYR A 76 40.25 28.71 18.63
C TYR A 76 38.91 29.46 18.45
N ASP A 77 38.96 30.64 17.83
CA ASP A 77 37.77 31.44 17.53
C ASP A 77 36.83 30.72 16.52
N ASP A 78 37.38 30.01 15.54
CA ASP A 78 36.58 29.22 14.59
C ASP A 78 35.86 28.06 15.30
N LEU A 79 36.53 27.38 16.24
CA LEU A 79 35.92 26.35 17.07
C LEU A 79 34.76 26.91 17.92
N VAL A 80 34.96 28.07 18.55
CA VAL A 80 33.92 28.73 19.36
C VAL A 80 32.69 29.04 18.51
N LEU A 81 32.90 29.61 17.32
CA LEU A 81 31.81 29.98 16.40
C LEU A 81 31.01 28.76 15.93
N ILE A 82 31.70 27.64 15.68
CA ILE A 82 31.08 26.35 15.35
C ILE A 82 30.23 25.83 16.53
N VAL A 83 30.76 25.88 17.76
CA VAL A 83 30.05 25.42 18.96
C VAL A 83 28.79 26.25 19.22
N GLU A 84 28.86 27.57 19.07
CA GLU A 84 27.69 28.46 19.20
C GLU A 84 26.62 28.13 18.16
N LYS A 85 27.02 27.90 16.90
CA LYS A 85 26.11 27.51 15.82
C LYS A 85 25.41 26.19 16.11
N TYR A 86 26.14 25.16 16.53
CA TYR A 86 25.55 23.88 16.91
C TYR A 86 24.64 24.01 18.14
N SER A 87 25.02 24.83 19.12
CA SER A 87 24.20 25.09 20.31
C SER A 87 22.86 25.74 19.95
N SER A 88 22.87 26.72 19.03
CA SER A 88 21.67 27.34 18.48
C SER A 88 20.77 26.34 17.73
N MET A 89 21.38 25.46 16.94
CA MET A 89 20.66 24.39 16.22
C MET A 89 20.01 23.40 17.18
N ILE A 90 20.74 22.96 18.21
CA ILE A 90 20.24 22.06 19.27
C ILE A 90 19.07 22.71 20.00
N ALA A 91 19.18 24.00 20.38
CA ALA A 91 18.10 24.72 21.05
C ALA A 91 16.83 24.79 20.18
N SER A 92 17.01 25.04 18.88
CA SER A 92 15.91 25.08 17.90
C SER A 92 15.24 23.72 17.72
N LEU A 93 16.04 22.64 17.61
CA LEU A 93 15.54 21.28 17.54
C LEU A 93 14.78 20.88 18.82
N LYS A 94 15.31 21.22 19.99
CA LYS A 94 14.65 20.96 21.28
C LYS A 94 13.28 21.62 21.36
N LYS A 95 13.13 22.84 20.85
CA LYS A 95 11.82 23.52 20.74
C LYS A 95 10.86 22.75 19.83
N LYS A 96 11.32 22.32 18.65
CA LYS A 96 10.50 21.51 17.71
C LYS A 96 10.08 20.16 18.28
N VAL A 97 10.97 19.48 19.01
CA VAL A 97 10.64 18.23 19.69
C VAL A 97 9.55 18.47 20.74
N LYS A 98 9.64 19.56 21.52
CA LYS A 98 8.62 19.91 22.50
C LYS A 98 7.25 20.17 21.85
N THR A 99 7.20 20.86 20.71
CA THR A 99 5.94 21.10 20.00
C THR A 99 5.35 19.79 19.45
N LEU A 100 6.18 18.95 18.82
CA LEU A 100 5.73 17.65 18.30
C LEU A 100 5.23 16.71 19.39
N VAL A 101 5.84 16.72 20.58
CA VAL A 101 5.37 15.94 21.73
C VAL A 101 3.97 16.38 22.15
N ASN A 102 3.72 17.70 22.23
CA ASN A 102 2.40 18.22 22.56
C ASN A 102 1.36 17.86 21.50
N GLU A 103 1.67 18.05 20.21
CA GLU A 103 0.79 17.68 19.10
C GLU A 103 0.46 16.18 19.11
N ASN A 104 1.42 15.32 19.45
CA ASN A 104 1.18 13.87 19.58
C ASN A 104 0.23 13.53 20.75
N GLU A 105 0.33 14.20 21.89
CA GLU A 105 -0.59 13.97 23.02
C GLU A 105 -2.02 14.44 22.68
N GLU A 106 -2.15 15.55 21.95
CA GLU A 106 -3.43 16.03 21.43
C GLU A 106 -4.03 15.02 20.45
N LEU A 107 -3.25 14.53 19.48
CA LEU A 107 -3.70 13.50 18.52
C LEU A 107 -4.12 12.21 19.22
N LYS A 108 -3.37 11.76 20.23
CA LYS A 108 -3.71 10.59 21.04
C LYS A 108 -5.04 10.77 21.75
N SER A 109 -5.30 11.96 22.29
CA SER A 109 -6.57 12.30 22.95
C SER A 109 -7.74 12.28 21.95
N ILE A 110 -7.53 12.80 20.74
CA ILE A 110 -8.55 12.77 19.66
C ILE A 110 -8.87 11.34 19.23
N ILE A 111 -7.85 10.48 19.11
CA ILE A 111 -8.03 9.07 18.73
C ILE A 111 -8.89 8.35 19.76
N LEU A 112 -8.59 8.50 21.06
CA LEU A 112 -9.37 7.88 22.14
C LEU A 112 -10.83 8.33 22.10
N ALA A 113 -11.09 9.64 21.97
CA ALA A 113 -12.45 10.17 21.89
C ALA A 113 -13.22 9.66 20.65
N LYS A 114 -12.52 9.39 19.54
CA LYS A 114 -13.14 8.82 18.34
C LYS A 114 -13.44 7.33 18.49
N GLU A 115 -12.58 6.57 19.13
CA GLU A 115 -12.83 5.15 19.44
C GLU A 115 -14.04 4.99 20.35
N GLU A 116 -14.16 5.82 21.39
CA GLU A 116 -15.33 5.81 22.29
C GLU A 116 -16.63 6.12 21.55
N ASN A 117 -16.67 7.20 20.76
CA ASN A 117 -17.87 7.57 19.99
C ASN A 117 -18.22 6.56 18.89
N SER A 118 -17.23 5.95 18.25
CA SER A 118 -17.46 4.93 17.20
C SER A 118 -18.07 3.68 17.80
N ASN A 119 -17.56 3.22 18.94
CA ASN A 119 -18.03 2.01 19.59
C ASN A 119 -19.45 2.19 20.16
N GLU A 120 -19.77 3.37 20.70
CA GLU A 120 -21.10 3.64 21.27
C GLU A 120 -22.19 3.73 20.18
N ILE A 121 -21.90 4.41 19.06
CA ILE A 121 -22.85 4.54 17.93
C ILE A 121 -23.01 3.23 17.16
N GLU A 122 -21.92 2.47 16.97
CA GLU A 122 -21.94 1.22 16.20
C GLU A 122 -22.60 0.05 16.96
N VAL A 123 -22.69 0.11 18.29
CA VAL A 123 -23.33 -0.93 19.11
C VAL A 123 -24.81 -0.63 19.40
N ASP A 124 -25.15 0.60 19.80
CA ASP A 124 -26.52 0.91 20.27
C ASP A 124 -27.59 0.93 19.16
N LEU A 125 -27.23 1.39 17.95
CA LEU A 125 -28.15 1.43 16.81
C LEU A 125 -28.57 0.02 16.35
N PRO A 126 -27.64 -0.91 16.04
CA PRO A 126 -28.02 -2.24 15.60
C PRO A 126 -28.63 -3.08 16.72
N GLU A 127 -28.24 -2.92 17.99
CA GLU A 127 -28.86 -3.69 19.09
C GLU A 127 -30.35 -3.39 19.23
N ASN A 128 -30.75 -2.13 19.14
CA ASN A 128 -32.16 -1.75 19.24
C ASN A 128 -32.98 -2.21 18.03
N GLU A 129 -32.41 -2.13 16.82
CA GLU A 129 -33.06 -2.62 15.60
C GLU A 129 -33.20 -4.15 15.60
N VAL A 130 -32.17 -4.88 16.04
CA VAL A 130 -32.24 -6.33 16.23
C VAL A 130 -33.31 -6.70 17.26
N ALA A 131 -33.37 -6.02 18.41
CA ALA A 131 -34.38 -6.28 19.43
C ALA A 131 -35.82 -6.04 18.91
N PHE A 132 -36.01 -5.00 18.09
CA PHE A 132 -37.30 -4.73 17.44
C PHE A 132 -37.67 -5.84 16.43
N LEU A 133 -36.75 -6.19 15.53
CA LEU A 133 -36.96 -7.24 14.53
C LEU A 133 -37.20 -8.62 15.16
N GLU A 134 -36.51 -8.93 16.25
CA GLU A 134 -36.75 -10.17 17.00
C GLU A 134 -38.16 -10.22 17.60
N LYS A 135 -38.65 -9.10 18.13
CA LYS A 135 -40.01 -9.00 18.68
C LYS A 135 -41.05 -9.17 17.58
N GLU A 136 -40.85 -8.50 16.44
CA GLU A 136 -41.73 -8.65 15.28
C GLU A 136 -41.74 -10.09 14.76
N ASN A 137 -40.58 -10.73 14.64
CA ASN A 137 -40.46 -12.13 14.23
C ASN A 137 -41.19 -13.09 15.19
N ARG A 138 -41.11 -12.87 16.51
CA ARG A 138 -41.87 -13.65 17.50
C ARG A 138 -43.38 -13.51 17.27
N ASN A 139 -43.87 -12.28 17.10
CA ASN A 139 -45.29 -12.02 16.83
C ASN A 139 -45.75 -12.67 15.52
N LEU A 140 -44.97 -12.54 14.44
CA LEU A 140 -45.28 -13.15 13.15
C LEU A 140 -45.34 -14.69 13.26
N LYS A 141 -44.45 -15.28 14.06
CA LYS A 141 -44.44 -16.73 14.30
C LYS A 141 -45.71 -17.21 15.01
N GLU A 142 -46.18 -16.48 16.03
CA GLU A 142 -47.46 -16.78 16.69
C GLU A 142 -48.64 -16.69 15.71
N VAL A 143 -48.69 -15.64 14.89
CA VAL A 143 -49.72 -15.47 13.87
C VAL A 143 -49.70 -16.61 12.85
N ILE A 144 -48.52 -17.05 12.42
CA ILE A 144 -48.37 -18.19 11.49
C ILE A 144 -48.88 -19.48 12.14
N ASP A 145 -48.56 -19.75 13.40
CA ASP A 145 -49.01 -20.96 14.09
C ASP A 145 -50.54 -20.99 14.26
N ASP A 146 -51.14 -19.86 14.60
CA ASP A 146 -52.60 -19.71 14.66
C ASP A 146 -53.25 -19.88 13.29
N LEU A 147 -52.69 -19.27 12.25
CA LEU A 147 -53.17 -19.40 10.88
C LEU A 147 -53.07 -20.84 10.38
N LYS A 148 -51.97 -21.54 10.71
CA LYS A 148 -51.79 -22.95 10.35
C LYS A 148 -52.83 -23.85 11.03
N LYS A 149 -53.17 -23.54 12.29
CA LYS A 149 -54.22 -24.24 13.04
C LYS A 149 -55.60 -24.00 12.44
N THR A 150 -55.93 -22.77 12.03
CA THR A 150 -57.22 -22.48 11.37
C THR A 150 -57.29 -23.12 9.99
N PHE A 151 -56.21 -23.06 9.20
CA PHE A 151 -56.13 -23.71 7.89
C PHE A 151 -56.32 -25.23 7.98
N SER A 152 -55.70 -25.88 8.97
CA SER A 152 -55.87 -27.32 9.19
C SER A 152 -57.33 -27.71 9.46
N LYS A 153 -58.04 -26.92 10.28
CA LYS A 153 -59.48 -27.13 10.53
C LYS A 153 -60.31 -26.92 9.26
N PHE A 154 -60.01 -25.86 8.51
CA PHE A 154 -60.68 -25.56 7.25
C PHE A 154 -60.49 -26.68 6.23
N SER A 155 -59.25 -27.14 6.03
CA SER A 155 -58.91 -28.26 5.15
C SER A 155 -59.70 -29.53 5.52
N ASN A 156 -59.72 -29.90 6.80
CA ASN A 156 -60.47 -31.07 7.28
C ASN A 156 -61.98 -30.93 7.03
N SER A 157 -62.54 -29.73 7.19
CA SER A 157 -63.96 -29.48 6.89
C SER A 157 -64.26 -29.53 5.40
N SER A 158 -63.35 -29.02 4.56
CA SER A 158 -63.46 -29.01 3.10
C SER A 158 -63.47 -30.44 2.56
N GLU A 159 -62.56 -31.29 3.02
CA GLU A 159 -62.49 -32.70 2.62
C GLU A 159 -63.77 -33.46 3.00
N LYS A 160 -64.32 -33.22 4.19
CA LYS A 160 -65.61 -33.81 4.60
C LYS A 160 -66.76 -33.37 3.69
N LEU A 161 -66.79 -32.10 3.31
CA LEU A 161 -67.81 -31.56 2.41
C LEU A 161 -67.69 -32.17 1.01
N GLU A 162 -66.46 -32.25 0.48
CA GLU A 162 -66.20 -32.84 -0.84
C GLU A 162 -66.59 -34.32 -0.87
N ASN A 163 -66.26 -35.08 0.18
CA ASN A 163 -66.71 -36.47 0.33
C ASN A 163 -68.24 -36.60 0.32
N LEU A 164 -68.96 -35.72 1.03
CA LEU A 164 -70.42 -35.73 1.07
C LEU A 164 -71.05 -35.37 -0.29
N LEU A 165 -70.53 -34.35 -0.96
CA LEU A 165 -71.00 -33.95 -2.30
C LEU A 165 -70.66 -34.99 -3.38
N GLY A 166 -69.51 -35.65 -3.27
CA GLY A 166 -69.12 -36.78 -4.12
C GLY A 166 -70.10 -37.94 -4.01
N MET A 167 -70.58 -38.22 -2.79
CA MET A 167 -71.62 -39.25 -2.55
C MET A 167 -72.98 -38.82 -3.11
N GLN A 168 -73.35 -37.55 -3.04
CA GLN A 168 -74.63 -37.03 -3.56
C GLN A 168 -74.70 -37.01 -5.11
N ARG A 169 -73.56 -37.07 -5.81
CA ARG A 169 -73.53 -37.19 -7.28
C ARG A 169 -73.93 -38.57 -7.80
N CYS A 170 -74.05 -39.58 -6.94
CA CYS A 170 -74.62 -40.88 -7.32
C CYS A 170 -76.12 -40.90 -7.04
N VAL A 171 -76.89 -41.13 -8.10
CA VAL A 171 -78.33 -41.46 -8.13
C VAL A 171 -79.26 -40.27 -7.84
N PHE A 172 -79.33 -39.32 -8.77
CA PHE A 172 -80.68 -38.98 -9.24
C PHE A 172 -81.11 -40.16 -10.09
N ASP A 173 -82.07 -40.95 -9.59
CA ASP A 173 -82.95 -41.68 -10.48
C ASP A 173 -83.44 -40.66 -11.49
N LYS A 174 -82.97 -40.76 -12.74
CA LYS A 174 -83.57 -40.04 -13.85
C LYS A 174 -84.92 -40.70 -14.14
N ALA A 175 -85.84 -40.60 -13.20
CA ALA A 175 -87.21 -41.04 -13.31
C ALA A 175 -88.10 -39.79 -13.21
N GLY A 176 -87.97 -38.93 -14.22
CA GLY A 176 -89.01 -37.98 -14.61
C GLY A 176 -89.70 -38.53 -15.85
N LEU A 177 -90.98 -38.23 -16.02
CA LEU A 177 -91.92 -38.71 -17.06
C LEU A 177 -91.49 -38.50 -18.54
N GLU A 178 -90.25 -38.07 -18.81
CA GLU A 178 -89.68 -37.84 -20.14
C GLU A 178 -88.23 -38.37 -20.32
N TYR A 179 -87.68 -39.18 -19.41
CA TYR A 179 -86.33 -39.72 -19.65
C TYR A 179 -86.35 -40.86 -20.70
N ASP A 180 -85.97 -40.53 -21.93
CA ASP A 180 -85.80 -41.49 -23.02
C ASP A 180 -84.37 -42.07 -22.99
N GLU A 181 -84.29 -43.37 -22.69
CA GLU A 181 -83.05 -44.11 -22.59
C GLU A 181 -82.57 -44.50 -24.00
N MET A 182 -82.02 -43.53 -24.74
CA MET A 182 -81.38 -43.85 -26.03
C MET A 182 -80.01 -44.51 -25.82
N ASN A 183 -80.07 -45.83 -25.69
CA ASN A 183 -79.18 -46.85 -26.22
C ASN A 183 -77.69 -46.51 -26.36
N ASN A 184 -76.91 -47.07 -25.42
CA ASN A 184 -75.50 -47.35 -25.57
C ASN A 184 -75.24 -48.19 -26.84
N ILE A 185 -74.65 -47.58 -27.88
CA ILE A 185 -74.08 -48.33 -28.99
C ILE A 185 -72.65 -48.73 -28.59
N LYS A 186 -72.44 -50.03 -28.41
CA LYS A 186 -71.13 -50.68 -28.46
C LYS A 186 -70.65 -50.70 -29.91
N LEU A 187 -69.51 -50.07 -30.17
CA LEU A 187 -68.44 -50.57 -31.05
C LEU A 187 -67.14 -49.80 -30.77
#